data_AF-A0A3N5SA10-F1
#
_entry.id   AF-A0A3N5SA10-F1
#
_cell.length_a   1.000
_cell.length_b   1.000
_cell.length_c   1.000
_cell.angle_alpha   90.00
_cell.angle_beta   90.00
_cell.angle_gamma   90.00
#
_symmetry.space_group_name_H-M   'P 1'
#
loop_
_entity.id
_entity.type
_entity.pdbx_description
1 polymer ?
#
loop_
_entity_poly.entity_id
_entity_poly.type
_entity_poly.pdbx_seq_one_letter_code
_entity_poly.pdbx_strand_id
1 'polypeptide(L)'
;MTALKSLLFLLVAPGMVAGYIPLALLRRGPQIETGFFAYLAFPLWAIGGVVLLWSFWNFLIQGRGTPAPIDAPRELVATGFYRYVRNPMYVGVLLILIGHFLWFKFAWLIVYACIIFLSFHLFTTLYEEPTLRKNFGASYEEYLRRVPRWIPRFK
;
A
#
# COMPACT_ATOMS: atom_id res chain seq x y z
N MET A 1 -12.59 -14.76 -11.49
CA MET A 1 -12.29 -15.16 -10.10
C MET A 1 -13.27 -14.46 -9.14
N THR A 2 -13.85 -15.14 -8.15
CA THR A 2 -14.97 -14.63 -7.32
C THR A 2 -14.51 -13.48 -6.42
N ALA A 3 -15.23 -12.35 -6.41
CA ALA A 3 -14.97 -11.14 -5.61
C ALA A 3 -14.62 -11.42 -4.13
N LEU A 4 -15.12 -12.54 -3.60
CA LEU A 4 -14.81 -13.08 -2.28
C LEU A 4 -13.30 -13.29 -2.02
N LYS A 5 -12.52 -13.81 -2.99
CA LYS A 5 -11.07 -14.04 -2.81
C LYS A 5 -10.28 -12.75 -2.71
N SER A 6 -10.65 -11.76 -3.53
CA SER A 6 -10.07 -10.42 -3.48
C SER A 6 -10.41 -9.73 -2.17
N LEU A 7 -11.66 -9.83 -1.71
CA LEU A 7 -12.12 -9.26 -0.44
C LEU A 7 -11.39 -9.89 0.75
N LEU A 8 -11.22 -11.22 0.74
CA LEU A 8 -10.39 -11.94 1.71
C LEU A 8 -8.96 -11.45 1.70
N PHE A 9 -8.33 -11.27 0.53
CA PHE A 9 -6.98 -10.72 0.45
C PHE A 9 -6.88 -9.31 1.03
N LEU A 10 -7.86 -8.42 0.76
CA LEU A 10 -7.90 -7.08 1.34
C LEU A 10 -8.04 -7.10 2.86
N LEU A 11 -8.98 -7.90 3.37
CA LEU A 11 -9.25 -7.96 4.80
C LEU A 11 -8.08 -8.61 5.55
N VAL A 12 -7.46 -9.62 4.95
CA VAL A 12 -6.37 -10.37 5.58
C VAL A 12 -5.03 -9.65 5.42
N ALA A 13 -4.60 -9.24 4.22
CA ALA A 13 -3.25 -8.70 4.05
C ALA A 13 -3.14 -7.26 4.60
N PRO A 14 -3.72 -6.21 3.97
CA PRO A 14 -3.62 -4.87 4.52
C PRO A 14 -4.42 -4.68 5.82
N GLY A 15 -5.52 -5.40 6.05
CA GLY A 15 -6.24 -5.34 7.33
C GLY A 15 -5.41 -5.85 8.51
N MET A 16 -4.64 -6.94 8.33
CA MET A 16 -3.71 -7.39 9.36
C MET A 16 -2.52 -6.45 9.52
N VAL A 17 -1.94 -6.02 8.40
CA VAL A 17 -0.71 -5.22 8.41
C VAL A 17 -0.94 -3.81 8.95
N ALA A 18 -2.03 -3.15 8.53
CA ALA A 18 -2.34 -1.77 8.87
C ALA A 18 -3.26 -1.63 10.09
N GLY A 19 -3.98 -2.69 10.47
CA GLY A 19 -4.94 -2.68 11.59
C GLY A 19 -4.52 -3.60 12.74
N TYR A 20 -4.64 -4.91 12.57
CA TYR A 20 -4.50 -5.87 13.67
C TYR A 20 -3.13 -5.84 14.34
N ILE A 21 -2.03 -5.92 13.57
CA ILE A 21 -0.67 -6.00 14.11
C ILE A 21 -0.28 -4.72 14.86
N PRO A 22 -0.47 -3.50 14.30
CA PRO A 22 -0.26 -2.27 15.05
C PRO A 22 -1.05 -2.22 16.36
N LEU A 23 -2.35 -2.56 16.33
CA LEU A 23 -3.18 -2.59 17.53
C LEU A 23 -2.71 -3.63 18.56
N ALA A 24 -2.22 -4.78 18.11
CA ALA A 24 -1.63 -5.79 18.98
C ALA A 24 -0.31 -5.33 19.61
N LEU A 25 0.55 -4.62 18.85
CA LEU A 25 1.78 -4.01 19.37
C LEU A 25 1.45 -2.96 20.44
N LEU A 26 0.40 -2.17 20.22
CA LEU A 26 -0.03 -1.13 21.16
C LEU A 26 -0.51 -1.70 22.50
N ARG A 27 -0.99 -2.95 22.58
CA ARG A 27 -1.33 -3.60 23.87
C ARG A 27 -0.13 -3.70 24.83
N ARG A 28 1.10 -3.51 24.34
CA ARG A 28 2.33 -3.54 25.16
C ARG A 28 2.64 -2.23 25.89
N GLY A 29 1.84 -1.17 25.70
CA GLY A 29 1.95 0.08 26.46
C GLY A 29 2.03 1.32 25.56
N PRO A 30 0.89 1.83 25.06
CA PRO A 30 0.86 2.99 24.20
C PRO A 30 0.69 4.27 25.04
N GLN A 31 1.28 5.37 24.59
CA GLN A 31 1.01 6.69 25.15
C GLN A 31 0.21 7.47 24.10
N ILE A 32 -1.06 7.76 24.39
CA ILE A 32 -1.84 8.60 23.48
C ILE A 32 -1.29 10.01 23.56
N GLU A 33 -0.96 10.56 22.41
CA GLU A 33 -0.40 11.89 22.30
C GLU A 33 -1.48 12.94 22.15
N THR A 34 -1.42 13.97 22.98
CA THR A 34 -2.37 15.09 22.95
C THR A 34 -1.80 16.33 22.26
N GLY A 35 -0.54 16.27 21.80
CA GLY A 35 0.11 17.36 21.08
C GLY A 35 -0.54 17.62 19.72
N PHE A 36 -0.48 18.86 19.24
CA PHE A 36 -1.04 19.29 17.95
C PHE A 36 -0.63 18.37 16.77
N PHE A 37 0.61 17.87 16.78
CA PHE A 37 1.13 16.98 15.74
C PHE A 37 0.44 15.60 15.70
N ALA A 38 -0.17 15.14 16.79
CA ALA A 38 -0.91 13.88 16.80
C ALA A 38 -2.14 13.94 15.87
N TYR A 39 -2.76 15.11 15.72
CA TYR A 39 -3.91 15.29 14.84
C TYR A 39 -3.57 15.13 13.35
N LEU A 40 -2.28 15.15 12.96
CA LEU A 40 -1.86 14.78 11.61
C LEU A 40 -2.11 13.29 11.29
N ALA A 41 -2.37 12.45 12.31
CA ALA A 41 -2.77 11.06 12.10
C ALA A 41 -4.08 10.95 11.31
N PHE A 42 -5.07 11.81 11.56
CA PHE A 42 -6.37 11.77 10.89
C PHE A 42 -6.29 11.95 9.36
N PRO A 43 -5.66 13.01 8.83
CA PRO A 43 -5.51 13.15 7.39
C PRO A 43 -4.66 12.02 6.79
N LEU A 44 -3.64 11.51 7.49
CA LEU A 44 -2.85 10.38 7.01
C LEU A 44 -3.67 9.08 6.91
N TRP A 45 -4.50 8.79 7.91
CA TRP A 45 -5.43 7.65 7.88
C TRP A 45 -6.49 7.82 6.79
N ALA A 46 -7.03 9.02 6.63
CA ALA A 46 -8.02 9.30 5.60
C ALA A 46 -7.43 9.13 4.19
N ILE A 47 -6.29 9.77 3.90
CA ILE A 47 -5.61 9.67 2.61
C ILE A 47 -5.17 8.22 2.36
N GLY A 48 -4.52 7.59 3.34
CA GLY A 48 -4.05 6.22 3.21
C GLY A 48 -5.19 5.22 2.97
N GLY A 49 -6.29 5.38 3.71
CA GLY A 49 -7.51 4.58 3.55
C GLY A 49 -8.16 4.77 2.18
N VAL A 50 -8.32 6.02 1.73
CA VAL A 50 -8.87 6.34 0.40
C VAL A 50 -8.00 5.75 -0.70
N VAL A 51 -6.68 5.93 -0.65
CA VAL A 51 -5.75 5.40 -1.66
C VAL A 51 -5.79 3.87 -1.68
N LEU A 52 -5.86 3.22 -0.51
CA LEU A 52 -5.92 1.77 -0.39
C LEU A 52 -7.22 1.21 -0.95
N LEU A 53 -8.37 1.76 -0.54
CA LEU A 53 -9.69 1.32 -1.00
C LEU A 53 -9.86 1.60 -2.49
N TRP A 54 -9.41 2.75 -2.99
CA TRP A 54 -9.46 3.08 -4.42
C TRP A 54 -8.57 2.15 -5.24
N SER A 55 -7.36 1.85 -4.76
CA SER A 55 -6.44 0.93 -5.44
C SER A 55 -7.05 -0.47 -5.52
N PHE A 56 -7.67 -0.92 -4.45
CA PHE A 56 -8.36 -2.21 -4.41
C PHE A 56 -9.58 -2.25 -5.34
N TRP A 57 -10.39 -1.20 -5.33
CA TRP A 57 -11.56 -1.07 -6.21
C TRP A 57 -11.17 -1.11 -7.69
N ASN A 58 -10.08 -0.44 -8.08
CA ASN A 58 -9.57 -0.50 -9.46
C ASN A 58 -9.08 -1.90 -9.82
N PHE A 59 -8.42 -2.60 -8.90
CA PHE A 59 -8.03 -3.99 -9.12
C PHE A 59 -9.25 -4.91 -9.32
N LEU A 60 -10.31 -4.73 -8.53
CA LEU A 60 -11.56 -5.47 -8.67
C LEU A 60 -12.27 -5.24 -10.00
N ILE A 61 -12.33 -3.99 -10.46
CA ILE A 61 -13.11 -3.60 -11.65
C ILE A 61 -12.32 -3.72 -12.94
N GLN A 62 -11.09 -3.18 -12.99
CA GLN A 62 -10.28 -3.10 -14.22
C GLN A 62 -9.35 -4.31 -14.37
N GLY A 63 -8.90 -4.93 -13.28
CA GLY A 63 -7.89 -5.98 -13.34
C GLY A 63 -8.37 -7.34 -13.87
N ARG A 64 -9.67 -7.65 -13.78
CA ARG A 64 -10.21 -9.03 -13.96
C ARG A 64 -9.35 -10.11 -13.27
N GLY A 65 -8.71 -9.75 -12.14
CA GLY A 65 -7.70 -10.52 -11.39
C GLY A 65 -7.37 -9.80 -10.07
N THR A 66 -6.53 -10.40 -9.21
CA THR A 66 -6.14 -9.82 -7.90
C THR A 66 -4.75 -9.17 -7.96
N PRO A 67 -4.39 -8.32 -6.97
CA PRO A 67 -2.98 -7.96 -6.71
C PRO A 67 -2.11 -9.16 -6.33
N ALA A 68 -2.71 -10.34 -6.15
CA ALA A 68 -1.99 -11.55 -5.84
C ALA A 68 -1.24 -12.03 -7.09
N PRO A 69 0.01 -12.50 -6.95
CA PRO A 69 0.84 -13.10 -8.00
C PRO A 69 0.19 -14.16 -8.91
N ILE A 70 -0.99 -14.64 -8.54
CA ILE A 70 -1.68 -15.81 -9.08
C ILE A 70 -2.61 -15.43 -10.25
N ASP A 71 -2.92 -14.14 -10.46
CA ASP A 71 -3.84 -13.71 -11.53
C ASP A 71 -3.45 -12.32 -12.11
N ALA A 72 -2.34 -12.29 -12.85
CA ALA A 72 -1.78 -11.05 -13.41
C ALA A 72 -2.75 -10.38 -14.42
N PRO A 73 -2.96 -9.05 -14.34
CA PRO A 73 -3.82 -8.33 -15.27
C PRO A 73 -3.29 -8.44 -16.71
N ARG A 74 -4.19 -8.48 -17.70
CA ARG A 74 -3.86 -8.61 -19.14
C ARG A 74 -3.45 -7.29 -19.80
N GLU A 75 -3.69 -6.17 -19.14
CA GLU A 75 -3.32 -4.83 -19.58
C GLU A 75 -2.70 -4.04 -18.42
N LEU A 76 -1.73 -3.15 -18.73
CA LEU A 76 -1.09 -2.31 -17.74
C LEU A 76 -2.10 -1.29 -17.20
N VAL A 77 -2.55 -1.48 -15.96
CA VAL A 77 -3.45 -0.54 -15.27
C VAL A 77 -2.65 0.70 -14.84
N ALA A 78 -2.46 1.64 -15.77
CA ALA A 78 -1.81 2.94 -15.52
C ALA A 78 -2.81 4.08 -15.27
N THR A 79 -4.00 3.75 -14.72
CA THR A 79 -5.10 4.69 -14.50
C THR A 79 -5.18 5.17 -13.04
N GLY A 80 -5.77 6.35 -12.83
CA GLY A 80 -5.90 7.03 -11.53
C GLY A 80 -4.61 7.07 -10.70
N PHE A 81 -4.56 6.56 -9.46
CA PHE A 81 -3.36 6.71 -8.62
C PHE A 81 -2.09 6.04 -9.20
N TYR A 82 -2.24 5.00 -10.02
CA TYR A 82 -1.13 4.33 -10.70
C TYR A 82 -0.43 5.23 -11.75
N ARG A 83 -1.03 6.38 -12.11
CA ARG A 83 -0.36 7.39 -12.97
C ARG A 83 0.67 8.24 -12.23
N TYR A 84 0.55 8.32 -10.91
CA TYR A 84 1.36 9.20 -10.06
C TYR A 84 2.44 8.44 -9.29
N VAL A 85 2.14 7.21 -8.88
CA VAL A 85 3.08 6.32 -8.18
C VAL A 85 2.79 4.87 -8.58
N ARG A 86 3.84 4.05 -8.67
CA ARG A 86 3.69 2.64 -9.11
C ARG A 86 2.99 1.75 -8.09
N ASN A 87 3.17 2.05 -6.80
CA ASN A 87 2.64 1.23 -5.70
C ASN A 87 1.75 2.04 -4.74
N PRO A 88 0.63 2.62 -5.22
CA PRO A 88 -0.23 3.48 -4.40
C PRO A 88 -0.80 2.74 -3.18
N MET A 89 -1.14 1.46 -3.33
CA MET A 89 -1.64 0.64 -2.22
C MET A 89 -0.63 0.53 -1.07
N TYR A 90 0.64 0.25 -1.38
CA TYR A 90 1.71 0.18 -0.37
C TYR A 90 1.95 1.54 0.29
N VAL A 91 1.92 2.62 -0.49
CA VAL A 91 1.99 3.99 0.05
C VAL A 91 0.83 4.25 1.01
N GLY A 92 -0.40 3.84 0.66
CA GLY A 92 -1.57 3.98 1.54
C GLY A 92 -1.41 3.25 2.88
N VAL A 93 -0.91 2.01 2.85
CA VAL A 93 -0.60 1.25 4.08
C VAL A 93 0.45 1.99 4.93
N LEU A 94 1.52 2.49 4.31
CA LEU A 94 2.59 3.19 5.04
C LEU A 94 2.09 4.50 5.65
N LEU A 95 1.25 5.27 4.95
CA LEU A 95 0.62 6.46 5.52
C LEU A 95 -0.22 6.11 6.75
N ILE A 96 -0.95 5.00 6.71
CA ILE A 96 -1.73 4.53 7.86
C ILE A 96 -0.81 4.19 9.04
N LEU A 97 0.30 3.49 8.80
CA LEU A 97 1.26 3.13 9.86
C LEU A 97 1.96 4.36 10.46
N ILE A 98 2.29 5.36 9.65
CA ILE A 98 2.84 6.63 10.12
C ILE A 98 1.79 7.36 10.99
N GLY A 99 0.52 7.36 10.58
CA GLY A 99 -0.58 7.90 11.40
C GLY A 99 -0.69 7.22 12.77
N HIS A 100 -0.55 5.89 12.83
CA HIS A 100 -0.50 5.17 14.11
C HIS A 100 0.66 5.65 14.99
N PHE A 101 1.86 5.79 14.42
CA PHE A 101 3.00 6.29 15.18
C PHE A 101 2.75 7.69 15.74
N LEU A 102 2.20 8.61 14.94
CA LEU A 102 1.92 9.99 15.39
C LEU A 102 0.89 10.05 16.51
N TRP A 103 -0.11 9.16 16.48
CA TRP A 103 -1.17 9.14 17.49
C TRP A 103 -0.75 8.49 18.82
N PHE A 104 0.03 7.41 18.74
CA PHE A 104 0.35 6.57 19.92
C PHE A 104 1.79 6.72 20.43
N LYS A 105 2.62 7.54 19.77
CA LYS A 105 4.09 7.76 20.00
C LYS A 105 4.88 6.52 20.43
N PHE A 106 4.51 5.37 19.88
CA PHE A 106 5.16 4.12 20.22
C PHE A 106 6.26 3.82 19.19
N ALA A 107 7.52 3.92 19.59
CA ALA A 107 8.68 3.80 18.69
C ALA A 107 8.70 2.47 17.90
N TRP A 108 8.17 1.39 18.48
CA TRP A 108 8.02 0.10 17.80
C TRP A 108 7.13 0.16 16.55
N LEU A 109 6.20 1.12 16.46
CA LEU A 109 5.41 1.33 15.24
C LEU A 109 6.26 1.85 14.07
N ILE A 110 7.28 2.68 14.32
CA ILE A 110 8.24 3.08 13.27
C ILE A 110 9.06 1.88 12.84
N VAL A 111 9.59 1.10 13.79
CA VAL A 111 10.37 -0.11 13.47
C VAL A 111 9.54 -1.05 12.60
N TYR A 112 8.28 -1.26 12.98
CA TYR A 112 7.33 -2.05 12.21
C TYR A 112 7.07 -1.46 10.83
N ALA A 113 6.81 -0.16 10.71
CA ALA A 113 6.62 0.52 9.43
C ALA A 113 7.83 0.39 8.50
N CYS A 114 9.05 0.47 9.03
CA CYS A 114 10.29 0.25 8.27
C CYS A 114 10.41 -1.19 7.78
N ILE A 115 10.08 -2.18 8.62
CA ILE A 115 10.06 -3.60 8.22
C ILE A 115 9.05 -3.83 7.09
N ILE A 116 7.84 -3.27 7.22
CA ILE A 116 6.80 -3.37 6.18
C ILE A 116 7.24 -2.68 4.89
N PHE A 117 7.82 -1.48 4.97
CA PHE A 117 8.37 -0.78 3.80
C PHE A 117 9.44 -1.61 3.10
N LEU A 118 10.39 -2.17 3.85
CA LEU A 118 11.45 -3.00 3.30
C LEU A 118 10.87 -4.26 2.65
N SER A 119 9.87 -4.88 3.27
CA SER A 119 9.19 -6.06 2.75
C SER A 119 8.49 -5.76 1.43
N PHE A 120 7.73 -4.65 1.35
CA PHE A 120 7.13 -4.17 0.11
C PHE A 120 8.19 -3.83 -0.93
N HIS A 121 9.30 -3.20 -0.54
CA HIS A 121 10.36 -2.85 -1.47
C HIS A 121 11.04 -4.06 -2.09
N LEU A 122 11.38 -5.05 -1.27
CA LEU A 122 11.98 -6.30 -1.74
C LEU A 122 10.99 -7.09 -2.60
N PHE A 123 9.72 -7.19 -2.20
CA PHE A 123 8.70 -7.87 -3.01
C PHE A 123 8.51 -7.18 -4.38
N THR A 124 8.37 -5.86 -4.41
CA THR A 124 8.22 -5.14 -5.67
C THR A 124 9.45 -5.29 -6.58
N THR A 125 10.65 -5.19 -6.03
CA THR A 125 11.89 -5.20 -6.83
C THR A 125 12.30 -6.59 -7.29
N LEU A 126 12.10 -7.61 -6.45
CA LEU A 126 12.53 -8.98 -6.73
C LEU A 126 11.46 -9.81 -7.44
N TYR A 127 10.17 -9.47 -7.26
CA TYR A 127 9.07 -10.25 -7.78
C TYR A 127 8.20 -9.47 -8.77
N GLU A 128 7.57 -8.36 -8.34
CA GLU A 128 6.58 -7.67 -9.18
C GLU A 128 7.22 -7.06 -10.44
N GLU A 129 8.29 -6.26 -10.30
CA GLU A 129 8.92 -5.58 -11.43
C GLU A 129 9.49 -6.57 -12.46
N PRO A 130 10.25 -7.63 -12.09
CA PRO A 130 10.72 -8.61 -13.06
C PRO A 130 9.58 -9.36 -13.76
N THR A 131 8.52 -9.72 -13.02
CA THR A 131 7.34 -10.39 -13.59
C THR A 131 6.60 -9.49 -14.57
N LEU A 132 6.38 -8.22 -14.21
CA LEU A 132 5.72 -7.24 -15.07
C LEU A 132 6.58 -6.89 -16.30
N ARG A 133 7.90 -6.77 -16.15
CA ARG A 133 8.83 -6.63 -17.28
C ARG A 133 8.72 -7.81 -18.24
N LYS A 134 8.69 -9.04 -17.73
CA LYS A 134 8.55 -10.26 -18.54
C LYS A 134 7.22 -10.30 -19.30
N ASN A 135 6.13 -9.86 -18.66
CA ASN A 135 4.79 -9.94 -19.24
C ASN A 135 4.49 -8.80 -20.24
N PHE A 136 5.01 -7.60 -20.00
CA PHE A 136 4.63 -6.39 -20.75
C PHE A 136 5.77 -5.74 -21.54
N GLY A 137 7.02 -6.16 -21.33
CA GLY A 137 8.19 -5.73 -22.09
C GLY A 137 8.37 -4.21 -22.14
N ALA A 138 8.51 -3.67 -23.35
CA ALA A 138 8.82 -2.26 -23.60
C ALA A 138 7.77 -1.27 -23.04
N SER A 139 6.49 -1.65 -23.03
CA SER A 139 5.41 -0.82 -22.49
C SER A 139 5.57 -0.56 -20.98
N TYR A 140 6.04 -1.56 -20.24
CA TYR A 140 6.32 -1.41 -18.82
C TYR A 140 7.60 -0.61 -18.57
N GLU A 141 8.65 -0.78 -19.37
CA GLU A 141 9.87 0.03 -19.26
C GLU A 141 9.62 1.52 -19.50
N GLU A 142 8.69 1.86 -20.40
CA GLU A 142 8.25 3.25 -20.58
C GLU A 142 7.47 3.77 -19.36
N TYR A 143 6.60 2.94 -18.79
CA TYR A 143 5.89 3.26 -17.56
C TYR A 143 6.83 3.49 -16.38
N LEU A 144 7.84 2.62 -16.19
CA LEU A 144 8.86 2.74 -15.14
C LEU A 144 9.63 4.07 -15.21
N ARG A 145 9.88 4.58 -16.42
CA ARG A 145 10.56 5.87 -16.65
C ARG A 145 9.68 7.07 -16.28
N ARG A 146 8.37 6.96 -16.47
CA ARG A 146 7.42 8.06 -16.26
C ARG A 146 6.95 8.15 -14.81
N VAL A 147 6.74 7.00 -14.17
CA VAL A 147 6.08 6.91 -12.86
C VAL A 147 7.06 6.46 -11.77
N PRO A 148 7.28 7.26 -10.71
CA PRO A 148 8.17 6.89 -9.61
C PRO A 148 7.60 5.74 -8.76
N ARG A 149 8.49 5.03 -8.05
CA ARG A 149 8.13 3.84 -7.26
C ARG A 149 7.29 4.15 -6.01
N TRP A 150 7.68 5.20 -5.28
CA TRP A 150 7.18 5.48 -3.92
C TRP A 150 6.63 6.89 -3.72
N ILE A 151 7.28 7.90 -4.29
CA ILE A 151 6.90 9.31 -4.09
C ILE A 151 6.00 9.73 -5.25
N PRO A 152 4.72 10.08 -5.02
CA PRO A 152 3.83 10.50 -6.10
C PRO A 152 4.38 11.71 -6.85
N ARG A 153 4.40 11.64 -8.19
CA ARG A 153 4.75 12.76 -9.06
C ARG A 153 3.49 13.35 -9.67
N PHE A 154 3.06 14.50 -9.18
CA PHE A 154 2.00 15.28 -9.81
C PHE A 154 2.61 16.04 -11.00
N LYS A 155 2.06 15.83 -12.19
CA LYS A 155 2.34 16.65 -13.38
C LYS A 155 1.22 17.66 -13.54
#